data_AF-A0A7K7EKU2-F1
#
_entry.id   AF-A0A7K7EKU2-F1
#
_cell.length_a   1.000
_cell.length_b   1.000
_cell.length_c   1.000
_cell.angle_alpha   90.00
_cell.angle_beta   90.00
_cell.angle_gamma   90.00
#
_symmetry.space_group_name_H-M   'P 1'
#
loop_
_entity.id
_entity.type
_entity.pdbx_description
1 polymer ?
#
loop_
_entity_poly.entity_id
_entity_poly.type
_entity_poly.pdbx_seq_one_letter_code
_entity_poly.pdbx_strand_id
1 'polypeptide(L)'
;LYSLGDSVCDLEPGTIAASDPNILDKLKLCPALTGPQRDALNALLLSGTTAYGDPSSWDLQTLQDLGPLVLALNQTTLRLVGEAAREDFRSSIAAAYISQGRSQREKSLLLLRALAAAARPRLKRSSGSCEFGPVTASNIYTVSLLSPEELDLCLSNEVLIENLEAVLVEPVTIQASKVLKKKVDESFPSGIPEEQLKRLGPLSYLYTEQEMSQWPVTSSDTITALLSSSGGRWEDSQVQQLFSRYLALGGSWTGPLLQEIGGKYLCRLQEEQIQEIPAGAIETAGQLNISSCSQTKKDLLYGKAREAFASLASTPGPYYCRIRPYLGGAPAEDLKALANAGVTNMDWDIFLTLNPQEFQKLSVTDVKNLLGENLPELKKAEHEPWVVSWVQRQLQRELDCVLGIGLEGGLPEPTGTSPATATASVTTPATATSSVTTPATATSSVTTPATATSSVTTPTTATSSVTTLATATSSVTTPTTATSSVTTPATATSSVTTPATATSSVTTPASATSMVTATTPVPTTP
;
A
#
# COMPACT_ATOMS: atom_id res chain seq x y z
N LEU A 1 13.38 -14.77 -58.74
CA LEU A 1 13.62 -14.04 -57.47
C LEU A 1 12.83 -12.71 -57.33
N TYR A 2 11.85 -12.41 -58.21
CA TYR A 2 11.13 -11.11 -58.18
C TYR A 2 9.81 -11.07 -57.38
N SER A 3 9.31 -12.20 -56.85
CA SER A 3 8.05 -12.24 -56.09
C SER A 3 8.25 -12.90 -54.71
N LEU A 4 8.89 -12.14 -53.81
CA LEU A 4 8.94 -12.38 -52.37
C LEU A 4 8.84 -10.98 -51.75
N GLY A 5 7.63 -10.61 -51.34
CA GLY A 5 7.33 -9.34 -50.65
C GLY A 5 7.37 -9.54 -49.15
N ASP A 6 6.33 -10.18 -48.59
CA ASP A 6 6.24 -10.48 -47.16
C ASP A 6 7.12 -11.67 -46.74
N SER A 7 7.10 -12.76 -47.52
CA SER A 7 7.77 -14.04 -47.19
C SER A 7 9.31 -14.00 -47.18
N VAL A 8 9.93 -12.83 -47.29
CA VAL A 8 11.38 -12.64 -47.05
C VAL A 8 11.68 -12.74 -45.56
N CYS A 9 10.76 -12.27 -44.70
CA CYS A 9 10.97 -12.22 -43.26
C CYS A 9 10.76 -13.58 -42.58
N ASP A 10 10.09 -14.51 -43.27
CA ASP A 10 9.90 -15.91 -42.86
C ASP A 10 11.02 -16.85 -43.36
N LEU A 11 12.04 -16.33 -44.07
CA LEU A 11 13.11 -17.17 -44.62
C LEU A 11 13.91 -17.88 -43.53
N GLU A 12 14.11 -19.18 -43.72
CA GLU A 12 14.92 -20.01 -42.84
C GLU A 12 16.39 -19.55 -42.87
N PRO A 13 17.12 -19.51 -41.72
CA PRO A 13 18.49 -19.01 -41.65
C PRO A 13 19.46 -19.63 -42.66
N GLY A 14 19.32 -20.94 -42.92
CA GLY A 14 20.13 -21.64 -43.93
C GLY A 14 19.89 -21.12 -45.36
N THR A 15 18.64 -20.73 -45.68
CA THR A 15 18.30 -20.10 -46.96
C THR A 15 18.89 -18.70 -47.08
N ILE A 16 18.92 -17.92 -45.99
CA ILE A 16 19.56 -16.58 -45.98
C ILE A 16 21.07 -16.71 -46.22
N ALA A 17 21.75 -17.62 -45.52
CA ALA A 17 23.19 -17.85 -45.66
C ALA A 17 23.60 -18.41 -47.04
N ALA A 18 22.70 -19.10 -47.74
CA ALA A 18 22.91 -19.64 -49.08
C ALA A 18 22.29 -18.77 -50.21
N SER A 19 21.76 -17.59 -49.89
CA SER A 19 21.16 -16.68 -50.87
C SER A 19 22.20 -15.77 -51.54
N ASP A 20 21.83 -15.26 -52.71
CA ASP A 20 22.54 -14.15 -53.37
C ASP A 20 22.67 -12.94 -52.40
N PRO A 21 23.84 -12.27 -52.30
CA PRO A 21 24.06 -11.20 -51.33
C PRO A 21 23.10 -9.99 -51.45
N ASN A 22 22.43 -9.80 -52.58
CA ASN A 22 21.38 -8.79 -52.74
C ASN A 22 20.10 -9.09 -51.91
N ILE A 23 20.04 -10.23 -51.21
CA ILE A 23 18.98 -10.52 -50.23
C ILE A 23 18.94 -9.50 -49.08
N LEU A 24 20.07 -8.87 -48.76
CA LEU A 24 20.18 -7.87 -47.69
C LEU A 24 19.21 -6.70 -47.89
N ASP A 25 19.10 -6.16 -49.10
CA ASP A 25 18.19 -5.04 -49.37
C ASP A 25 16.71 -5.38 -49.22
N LYS A 26 16.36 -6.68 -49.31
CA LYS A 26 15.01 -7.14 -48.97
C LYS A 26 14.83 -7.35 -47.47
N LEU A 27 15.86 -7.82 -46.77
CA LEU A 27 15.83 -7.97 -45.30
C LEU A 27 15.71 -6.61 -44.58
N LYS A 28 16.12 -5.50 -45.21
CA LYS A 28 15.84 -4.12 -44.73
C LYS A 28 14.34 -3.82 -44.54
N LEU A 29 13.46 -4.51 -45.28
CA LEU A 29 12.01 -4.31 -45.20
C LEU A 29 11.37 -5.03 -44.00
N CYS A 30 12.08 -5.95 -43.35
CA CYS A 30 11.54 -6.74 -42.25
C CYS A 30 11.45 -5.93 -40.94
N PRO A 31 10.29 -5.92 -40.26
CA PRO A 31 10.10 -5.13 -39.03
C PRO A 31 10.95 -5.64 -37.85
N ALA A 32 11.31 -6.92 -37.86
CA ALA A 32 12.29 -7.55 -36.98
C ALA A 32 12.91 -8.78 -37.67
N LEU A 33 14.12 -9.17 -37.23
CA LEU A 33 14.77 -10.43 -37.59
C LEU A 33 14.94 -11.28 -36.33
N THR A 34 14.66 -12.59 -36.43
CA THR A 34 14.89 -13.54 -35.33
C THR A 34 16.39 -13.72 -35.06
N GLY A 35 16.76 -14.22 -33.87
CA GLY A 35 18.18 -14.48 -33.52
C GLY A 35 18.94 -15.28 -34.60
N PRO A 36 18.47 -16.47 -34.99
CA PRO A 36 19.10 -17.26 -36.04
C PRO A 36 19.20 -16.56 -37.41
N GLN A 37 18.22 -15.73 -37.78
CA GLN A 37 18.29 -14.93 -39.02
C GLN A 37 19.33 -13.81 -38.90
N ARG A 38 19.51 -13.21 -37.71
CA ARG A 38 20.59 -12.24 -37.44
C ARG A 38 21.96 -12.93 -37.51
N ASP A 39 22.08 -14.17 -37.04
CA ASP A 39 23.35 -14.93 -37.16
C ASP A 39 23.69 -15.21 -38.62
N ALA A 40 22.71 -15.65 -39.43
CA ALA A 40 22.88 -15.82 -40.88
C ALA A 40 23.22 -14.51 -41.61
N LEU A 41 22.56 -13.40 -41.24
CA LEU A 41 22.87 -12.06 -41.75
C LEU A 41 24.33 -11.65 -41.48
N ASN A 42 24.81 -11.84 -40.25
CA ASN A 42 26.19 -11.52 -39.89
C ASN A 42 27.19 -12.46 -40.60
N ALA A 43 26.88 -13.75 -40.73
CA ALA A 43 27.73 -14.68 -41.49
C ALA A 43 27.86 -14.27 -42.97
N LEU A 44 26.77 -13.79 -43.59
CA LEU A 44 26.78 -13.30 -44.97
C LEU A 44 27.61 -12.00 -45.10
N LEU A 45 27.45 -11.05 -44.18
CA LEU A 45 28.25 -9.81 -44.12
C LEU A 45 29.76 -10.10 -43.90
N LEU A 46 30.07 -11.03 -43.00
CA LEU A 46 31.44 -11.50 -42.70
C LEU A 46 32.09 -12.29 -43.85
N SER A 47 31.35 -12.63 -44.91
CA SER A 47 31.93 -13.27 -46.10
C SER A 47 32.70 -12.29 -47.01
N GLY A 48 32.48 -10.99 -46.84
CA GLY A 48 33.02 -9.94 -47.73
C GLY A 48 32.42 -9.93 -49.15
N THR A 49 31.55 -10.88 -49.51
CA THR A 49 30.96 -11.01 -50.86
C THR A 49 29.76 -10.08 -51.13
N THR A 50 29.37 -9.28 -50.14
CA THR A 50 28.19 -8.42 -50.21
C THR A 50 28.47 -7.08 -50.89
N ALA A 51 27.42 -6.37 -51.30
CA ALA A 51 27.54 -5.01 -51.85
C ALA A 51 28.21 -4.01 -50.89
N TYR A 52 28.25 -4.31 -49.59
CA TYR A 52 28.91 -3.51 -48.55
C TYR A 52 30.40 -3.86 -48.37
N GLY A 53 30.91 -4.88 -49.07
CA GLY A 53 32.30 -5.34 -48.92
C GLY A 53 32.61 -5.96 -47.55
N ASP A 54 33.89 -5.99 -47.19
CA ASP A 54 34.38 -6.49 -45.89
C ASP A 54 34.14 -5.45 -44.77
N PRO A 55 33.66 -5.86 -43.57
CA PRO A 55 33.42 -4.96 -42.44
C PRO A 55 34.58 -4.04 -42.03
N SER A 56 35.84 -4.42 -42.25
CA SER A 56 37.01 -3.57 -41.98
C SER A 56 37.18 -2.39 -42.95
N SER A 57 36.48 -2.42 -44.09
CA SER A 57 36.44 -1.35 -45.09
C SER A 57 35.24 -0.39 -44.96
N TRP A 58 34.32 -0.65 -44.03
CA TRP A 58 33.09 0.15 -43.88
C TRP A 58 33.38 1.54 -43.32
N ASP A 59 32.76 2.54 -43.95
CA ASP A 59 32.77 3.95 -43.54
C ASP A 59 31.39 4.41 -42.99
N LEU A 60 31.25 5.70 -42.70
CA LEU A 60 30.00 6.29 -42.24
C LEU A 60 28.83 6.06 -43.23
N GLN A 61 29.08 6.19 -44.54
CA GLN A 61 28.07 6.02 -45.57
C GLN A 61 27.60 4.56 -45.62
N THR A 62 28.53 3.61 -45.58
CA THR A 62 28.24 2.17 -45.57
C THR A 62 27.38 1.77 -44.37
N LEU A 63 27.67 2.35 -43.19
CA LEU A 63 26.86 2.14 -41.98
C LEU A 63 25.47 2.78 -42.06
N GLN A 64 25.32 3.92 -42.73
CA GLN A 64 24.01 4.54 -42.98
C GLN A 64 23.19 3.74 -44.01
N ASP A 65 23.83 3.25 -45.08
CA ASP A 65 23.18 2.51 -46.17
C ASP A 65 22.66 1.13 -45.73
N LEU A 66 23.28 0.49 -44.74
CA LEU A 66 22.75 -0.71 -44.08
C LEU A 66 21.39 -0.46 -43.40
N GLY A 67 21.10 0.78 -42.96
CA GLY A 67 19.80 1.20 -42.46
C GLY A 67 19.26 0.34 -41.30
N PRO A 68 18.04 -0.23 -41.39
CA PRO A 68 17.48 -1.06 -40.33
C PRO A 68 18.34 -2.27 -39.93
N LEU A 69 19.16 -2.81 -40.84
CA LEU A 69 20.00 -3.99 -40.60
C LEU A 69 21.12 -3.73 -39.58
N VAL A 70 21.48 -2.46 -39.33
CA VAL A 70 22.49 -2.12 -38.32
C VAL A 70 22.08 -2.61 -36.92
N LEU A 71 20.78 -2.62 -36.62
CA LEU A 71 20.22 -3.17 -35.37
C LEU A 71 20.35 -4.70 -35.27
N ALA A 72 20.75 -5.39 -36.34
CA ALA A 72 20.99 -6.82 -36.39
C ALA A 72 22.49 -7.20 -36.37
N LEU A 73 23.41 -6.23 -36.41
CA LEU A 73 24.85 -6.50 -36.34
C LEU A 73 25.27 -7.02 -34.96
N ASN A 74 26.12 -8.04 -34.94
CA ASN A 74 26.68 -8.59 -33.71
C ASN A 74 28.03 -7.93 -33.33
N GLN A 75 28.52 -8.19 -32.12
CA GLN A 75 29.77 -7.59 -31.62
C GLN A 75 31.02 -8.00 -32.43
N THR A 76 31.00 -9.12 -33.15
CA THR A 76 32.13 -9.56 -33.99
C THR A 76 32.21 -8.68 -35.22
N THR A 77 31.10 -8.53 -35.95
CA THR A 77 31.01 -7.68 -37.15
C THR A 77 31.32 -6.23 -36.80
N LEU A 78 30.72 -5.68 -35.72
CA LEU A 78 30.97 -4.32 -35.26
C LEU A 78 32.43 -4.06 -34.82
N ARG A 79 33.17 -5.08 -34.35
CA ARG A 79 34.58 -4.93 -33.95
C ARG A 79 35.56 -4.89 -35.11
N LEU A 80 35.17 -5.39 -36.28
CA LEU A 80 35.98 -5.29 -37.50
C LEU A 80 35.93 -3.89 -38.11
N VAL A 81 34.80 -3.19 -37.97
CA VAL A 81 34.61 -1.81 -38.46
C VAL A 81 35.65 -0.87 -37.86
N GLY A 82 36.22 0.00 -38.71
CA GLY A 82 37.21 1.00 -38.32
C GLY A 82 36.74 1.89 -37.16
N GLU A 83 37.67 2.26 -36.28
CA GLU A 83 37.38 3.04 -35.07
C GLU A 83 36.78 4.42 -35.40
N ALA A 84 37.36 5.12 -36.38
CA ALA A 84 36.83 6.39 -36.87
C ALA A 84 35.39 6.26 -37.40
N ALA A 85 35.15 5.29 -38.30
CA ALA A 85 33.81 5.05 -38.86
C ALA A 85 32.76 4.72 -37.78
N ARG A 86 33.15 3.98 -36.73
CA ARG A 86 32.27 3.71 -35.57
C ARG A 86 31.94 4.97 -34.78
N GLU A 87 32.90 5.84 -34.51
CA GLU A 87 32.67 7.06 -33.71
C GLU A 87 32.02 8.19 -34.53
N ASP A 88 32.27 8.29 -35.83
CA ASP A 88 31.50 9.14 -36.76
C ASP A 88 30.02 8.72 -36.79
N PHE A 89 29.77 7.41 -36.90
CA PHE A 89 28.42 6.86 -36.93
C PHE A 89 27.72 6.96 -35.57
N ARG A 90 28.43 6.73 -34.46
CA ARG A 90 27.96 7.03 -33.10
C ARG A 90 27.55 8.49 -32.96
N SER A 91 28.37 9.41 -33.46
CA SER A 91 28.11 10.85 -33.44
C SER A 91 26.89 11.24 -34.30
N SER A 92 26.70 10.58 -35.45
CA SER A 92 25.52 10.73 -36.30
C SER A 92 24.22 10.30 -35.58
N ILE A 93 24.24 9.14 -34.90
CA ILE A 93 23.09 8.67 -34.10
C ILE A 93 22.82 9.61 -32.91
N ALA A 94 23.88 10.04 -32.22
CA ALA A 94 23.80 10.96 -31.10
C ALA A 94 23.17 12.31 -31.48
N ALA A 95 23.59 12.92 -32.59
CA ALA A 95 23.00 14.17 -33.09
C ALA A 95 21.50 14.02 -33.40
N ALA A 96 21.08 12.86 -33.92
CA ALA A 96 19.67 12.56 -34.19
C ALA A 96 18.86 12.22 -32.92
N TYR A 97 19.48 11.71 -31.85
CA TYR A 97 18.79 11.22 -30.65
C TYR A 97 17.87 12.28 -30.00
N ILE A 98 18.33 13.52 -29.95
CA ILE A 98 17.60 14.63 -29.31
C ILE A 98 16.25 14.89 -30.00
N SER A 99 16.18 14.81 -31.33
CA SER A 99 14.96 15.04 -32.11
C SER A 99 14.05 13.81 -32.27
N GLN A 100 14.48 12.63 -31.81
CA GLN A 100 13.73 11.38 -31.96
C GLN A 100 12.58 11.21 -30.96
N GLY A 101 11.48 10.62 -31.44
CA GLY A 101 10.41 10.08 -30.58
C GLY A 101 10.81 8.79 -29.85
N ARG A 102 10.09 8.47 -28.75
CA ARG A 102 10.45 7.42 -27.76
C ARG A 102 10.90 6.08 -28.36
N SER A 103 10.16 5.51 -29.30
CA SER A 103 10.49 4.21 -29.92
C SER A 103 11.76 4.24 -30.78
N GLN A 104 12.11 5.40 -31.36
CA GLN A 104 13.37 5.55 -32.10
C GLN A 104 14.55 5.78 -31.15
N ARG A 105 14.37 6.54 -30.05
CA ARG A 105 15.38 6.70 -29.00
C ARG A 105 15.80 5.35 -28.41
N GLU A 106 14.85 4.44 -28.17
CA GLU A 106 15.14 3.09 -27.68
C GLU A 106 16.01 2.27 -28.64
N LYS A 107 15.73 2.34 -29.96
CA LYS A 107 16.57 1.70 -30.99
C LYS A 107 17.97 2.34 -31.08
N SER A 108 18.05 3.67 -31.00
CA SER A 108 19.31 4.41 -30.96
C SER A 108 20.16 4.03 -29.74
N LEU A 109 19.56 3.88 -28.56
CA LEU A 109 20.26 3.42 -27.36
C LEU A 109 20.78 1.98 -27.48
N LEU A 110 20.01 1.06 -28.07
CA LEU A 110 20.48 -0.30 -28.34
C LEU A 110 21.72 -0.29 -29.25
N LEU A 111 21.70 0.54 -30.30
CA LEU A 111 22.81 0.67 -31.25
C LEU A 111 24.03 1.34 -30.62
N LEU A 112 23.85 2.44 -29.89
CA LEU A 112 24.93 3.13 -29.16
C LEU A 112 25.59 2.20 -28.11
N ARG A 113 24.81 1.35 -27.42
CA ARG A 113 25.33 0.31 -26.52
C ARG A 113 26.13 -0.77 -27.26
N ALA A 114 25.68 -1.19 -28.45
CA ALA A 114 26.41 -2.15 -29.28
C ALA A 114 27.75 -1.58 -29.79
N LEU A 115 27.77 -0.33 -30.24
CA LEU A 115 28.98 0.40 -30.64
C LEU A 115 29.96 0.55 -29.47
N ALA A 116 29.49 0.97 -28.29
CA ALA A 116 30.32 1.08 -27.08
C ALA A 116 30.91 -0.29 -26.64
N ALA A 117 30.13 -1.37 -26.73
CA ALA A 117 30.62 -2.72 -26.44
C ALA A 117 31.65 -3.22 -27.47
N ALA A 118 31.55 -2.78 -28.72
CA ALA A 118 32.57 -3.03 -29.75
C ALA A 118 33.85 -2.20 -29.51
N ALA A 119 33.72 -0.95 -29.04
CA ALA A 119 34.83 -0.05 -28.74
C ALA A 119 35.74 -0.55 -27.61
N ARG A 120 35.17 -1.06 -26.50
CA ARG A 120 35.95 -1.50 -25.32
C ARG A 120 37.04 -2.54 -25.67
N PRO A 121 38.34 -2.24 -25.45
CA PRO A 121 39.40 -3.24 -25.46
C PRO A 121 39.25 -4.24 -24.30
N ARG A 122 40.01 -5.36 -24.34
CA ARG A 122 40.16 -6.20 -23.14
C ARG A 122 40.84 -5.39 -22.03
N LEU A 123 40.26 -5.40 -20.83
CA LEU A 123 40.62 -4.52 -19.70
C LEU A 123 42.14 -4.34 -19.53
N LYS A 124 42.62 -3.12 -19.78
CA LYS A 124 43.88 -2.63 -19.24
C LYS A 124 43.54 -1.91 -17.93
N ARG A 125 44.17 -2.30 -16.81
CA ARG A 125 43.84 -1.71 -15.50
C ARG A 125 44.23 -0.24 -15.44
N SER A 126 43.30 0.57 -14.93
CA SER A 126 43.51 1.88 -14.29
C SER A 126 44.35 2.90 -15.07
N SER A 127 43.66 3.76 -15.82
CA SER A 127 43.82 5.20 -15.61
C SER A 127 42.55 5.71 -14.93
N GLY A 128 42.65 6.72 -14.05
CA GLY A 128 41.50 7.27 -13.30
C GLY A 128 40.69 8.30 -14.08
N SER A 129 40.64 8.17 -15.41
CA SER A 129 40.06 9.15 -16.33
C SER A 129 38.94 8.52 -17.15
N CYS A 130 37.87 9.29 -17.40
CA CYS A 130 36.77 8.86 -18.23
C CYS A 130 37.20 8.58 -19.69
N GLU A 131 37.15 7.30 -20.11
CA GLU A 131 37.50 6.89 -21.48
C GLU A 131 36.48 7.38 -22.53
N PHE A 132 35.22 7.66 -22.14
CA PHE A 132 34.17 8.17 -23.03
C PHE A 132 34.12 9.71 -23.17
N GLY A 133 35.03 10.43 -22.51
CA GLY A 133 34.95 11.89 -22.37
C GLY A 133 33.88 12.34 -21.37
N PRO A 134 34.01 13.55 -20.79
CA PRO A 134 33.12 14.02 -19.73
C PRO A 134 31.67 14.15 -20.20
N VAL A 135 30.74 13.84 -19.30
CA VAL A 135 29.32 14.16 -19.49
C VAL A 135 29.12 15.66 -19.25
N THR A 136 28.29 16.25 -20.10
CA THR A 136 27.96 17.68 -20.19
C THR A 136 26.49 17.81 -20.61
N ALA A 137 25.93 19.02 -20.54
CA ALA A 137 24.55 19.28 -20.95
C ALA A 137 24.22 18.86 -22.41
N SER A 138 25.21 18.81 -23.32
CA SER A 138 24.99 18.44 -24.73
C SER A 138 25.02 16.92 -25.02
N ASN A 139 25.56 16.10 -24.11
CA ASN A 139 25.73 14.66 -24.30
C ASN A 139 25.13 13.79 -23.18
N ILE A 140 24.14 14.30 -22.43
CA ILE A 140 23.46 13.60 -21.32
C ILE A 140 23.00 12.17 -21.68
N TYR A 141 22.53 11.93 -22.92
CA TYR A 141 22.11 10.61 -23.41
C TYR A 141 23.21 9.52 -23.30
N THR A 142 24.48 9.92 -23.16
CA THR A 142 25.59 8.99 -22.93
C THR A 142 25.50 8.29 -21.57
N VAL A 143 24.83 8.86 -20.57
CA VAL A 143 24.62 8.25 -19.25
C VAL A 143 23.95 6.88 -19.35
N SER A 144 23.03 6.70 -20.29
CA SER A 144 22.40 5.40 -20.61
C SER A 144 23.36 4.34 -21.19
N LEU A 145 24.61 4.69 -21.50
CA LEU A 145 25.62 3.83 -22.13
C LEU A 145 26.75 3.41 -21.18
N LEU A 146 26.98 4.20 -20.12
CA LEU A 146 28.08 4.01 -19.17
C LEU A 146 27.81 2.85 -18.19
N SER A 147 28.88 2.18 -17.74
CA SER A 147 28.82 1.34 -16.54
C SER A 147 28.69 2.21 -15.27
N PRO A 148 28.31 1.66 -14.10
CA PRO A 148 28.29 2.42 -12.85
C PRO A 148 29.66 3.04 -12.49
N GLU A 149 30.75 2.33 -12.78
CA GLU A 149 32.13 2.78 -12.53
C GLU A 149 32.55 3.88 -13.51
N GLU A 150 32.20 3.75 -14.79
CA GLU A 150 32.40 4.80 -15.79
C GLU A 150 31.56 6.03 -15.44
N LEU A 151 30.31 5.87 -14.99
CA LEU A 151 29.44 6.97 -14.58
C LEU A 151 29.99 7.74 -13.36
N ASP A 152 30.64 7.06 -12.41
CA ASP A 152 31.25 7.73 -11.25
C ASP A 152 32.45 8.62 -11.66
N LEU A 153 33.15 8.24 -12.74
CA LEU A 153 34.31 8.95 -13.31
C LEU A 153 33.97 10.00 -14.38
N CYS A 154 32.90 9.79 -15.15
CA CYS A 154 32.57 10.59 -16.35
C CYS A 154 31.59 11.74 -16.07
N LEU A 155 30.71 11.61 -15.07
CA LEU A 155 29.73 12.63 -14.72
C LEU A 155 30.21 13.42 -13.50
N SER A 156 30.46 14.72 -13.68
CA SER A 156 30.76 15.61 -12.56
C SER A 156 29.51 15.89 -11.72
N ASN A 157 29.71 16.22 -10.45
CA ASN A 157 28.61 16.43 -9.52
C ASN A 157 27.86 17.75 -9.86
N GLU A 158 28.57 18.76 -10.36
CA GLU A 158 28.01 20.02 -10.86
C GLU A 158 27.08 19.79 -12.05
N VAL A 159 27.55 19.07 -13.09
CA VAL A 159 26.75 18.76 -14.29
C VAL A 159 25.51 17.96 -13.92
N LEU A 160 25.62 17.03 -12.97
CA LEU A 160 24.49 16.27 -12.44
C LEU A 160 23.45 17.17 -11.77
N ILE A 161 23.84 18.07 -10.86
CA ILE A 161 22.89 18.92 -10.13
C ILE A 161 22.23 19.95 -11.05
N GLU A 162 22.96 20.55 -11.99
CA GLU A 162 22.37 21.44 -13.00
C GLU A 162 21.31 20.70 -13.84
N ASN A 163 21.69 19.54 -14.40
CA ASN A 163 20.92 18.83 -15.42
C ASN A 163 20.08 17.66 -14.87
N LEU A 164 19.82 17.62 -13.56
CA LEU A 164 19.33 16.46 -12.81
C LEU A 164 18.11 15.77 -13.46
N GLU A 165 17.06 16.53 -13.77
CA GLU A 165 15.84 16.00 -14.39
C GLU A 165 16.10 15.32 -15.75
N ALA A 166 16.99 15.88 -16.57
CA ALA A 166 17.35 15.31 -17.86
C ALA A 166 18.20 14.03 -17.71
N VAL A 167 19.08 13.97 -16.71
CA VAL A 167 19.83 12.75 -16.36
C VAL A 167 18.90 11.64 -15.85
N LEU A 168 17.82 12.00 -15.16
CA LEU A 168 16.89 11.04 -14.56
C LEU A 168 15.76 10.55 -15.50
N VAL A 169 15.59 11.17 -16.66
CA VAL A 169 14.75 10.66 -17.76
C VAL A 169 15.46 9.55 -18.55
N GLU A 170 16.79 9.48 -18.49
CA GLU A 170 17.58 8.50 -19.23
C GLU A 170 17.54 7.08 -18.60
N PRO A 171 17.28 6.01 -19.37
CA PRO A 171 17.08 4.65 -18.85
C PRO A 171 18.39 3.98 -18.37
N VAL A 172 18.72 4.27 -17.11
CA VAL A 172 19.86 3.71 -16.34
C VAL A 172 19.52 2.43 -15.58
N THR A 173 20.55 1.72 -15.10
CA THR A 173 20.40 0.56 -14.20
C THR A 173 20.30 0.98 -12.73
N ILE A 174 19.72 0.14 -11.86
CA ILE A 174 19.61 0.41 -10.41
C ILE A 174 20.98 0.70 -9.76
N GLN A 175 22.07 0.07 -10.24
CA GLN A 175 23.42 0.34 -9.71
C GLN A 175 23.95 1.71 -10.18
N ALA A 176 23.67 2.11 -11.42
CA ALA A 176 23.95 3.46 -11.90
C ALA A 176 23.11 4.51 -11.14
N SER A 177 21.83 4.25 -10.83
CA SER A 177 21.00 5.13 -10.00
C SER A 177 21.57 5.31 -8.59
N LYS A 178 22.22 4.29 -8.00
CA LYS A 178 22.95 4.44 -6.73
C LYS A 178 24.20 5.32 -6.85
N VAL A 179 24.90 5.29 -7.98
CA VAL A 179 26.02 6.22 -8.25
C VAL A 179 25.51 7.65 -8.40
N LEU A 180 24.38 7.86 -9.07
CA LEU A 180 23.71 9.16 -9.13
C LEU A 180 23.30 9.65 -7.73
N LYS A 181 22.68 8.79 -6.90
CA LYS A 181 22.36 9.11 -5.49
C LYS A 181 23.61 9.53 -4.71
N LYS A 182 24.68 8.72 -4.76
CA LYS A 182 25.99 9.02 -4.12
C LYS A 182 26.49 10.41 -4.52
N LYS A 183 26.45 10.77 -5.80
CA LYS A 183 26.90 12.09 -6.29
C LYS A 183 26.01 13.25 -5.84
N VAL A 184 24.69 13.03 -5.72
CA VAL A 184 23.78 14.01 -5.11
C VAL A 184 24.13 14.20 -3.62
N ASP A 185 24.35 13.12 -2.88
CA ASP A 185 24.71 13.19 -1.46
C ASP A 185 26.07 13.88 -1.23
N GLU A 186 27.06 13.58 -2.08
CA GLU A 186 28.37 14.27 -2.13
C GLU A 186 28.24 15.77 -2.45
N SER A 187 27.23 16.17 -3.22
CA SER A 187 26.95 17.58 -3.55
C SER A 187 26.33 18.35 -2.37
N PHE A 188 25.68 17.64 -1.44
CA PHE A 188 24.91 18.22 -0.34
C PHE A 188 25.28 17.59 1.02
N PRO A 189 26.56 17.71 1.47
CA PRO A 189 27.03 17.08 2.70
C PRO A 189 26.36 17.58 3.99
N SER A 190 25.65 18.71 3.94
CA SER A 190 24.84 19.27 5.03
C SER A 190 23.35 18.92 4.93
N GLY A 191 22.96 18.05 3.99
CA GLY A 191 21.57 17.72 3.67
C GLY A 191 21.06 18.42 2.39
N ILE A 192 20.20 17.72 1.65
CA ILE A 192 19.67 18.16 0.35
C ILE A 192 18.65 19.30 0.56
N PRO A 193 18.80 20.47 -0.10
CA PRO A 193 17.84 21.57 0.00
C PRO A 193 16.46 21.21 -0.58
N GLU A 194 15.39 21.82 -0.05
CA GLU A 194 14.00 21.50 -0.45
C GLU A 194 13.73 21.68 -1.95
N GLU A 195 14.28 22.72 -2.57
CA GLU A 195 14.17 22.94 -4.03
C GLU A 195 14.89 21.88 -4.87
N GLN A 196 15.85 21.14 -4.31
CA GLN A 196 16.50 20.01 -4.97
C GLN A 196 15.79 18.68 -4.66
N LEU A 197 15.15 18.54 -3.49
CA LEU A 197 14.28 17.40 -3.18
C LEU A 197 13.16 17.24 -4.23
N LYS A 198 12.51 18.36 -4.61
CA LYS A 198 11.50 18.41 -5.68
C LYS A 198 11.98 17.82 -7.02
N ARG A 199 13.29 17.88 -7.28
CA ARG A 199 13.94 17.47 -8.53
C ARG A 199 14.54 16.06 -8.49
N LEU A 200 14.51 15.38 -7.33
CA LEU A 200 15.10 14.03 -7.17
C LEU A 200 14.42 12.95 -8.00
N GLY A 201 13.12 13.10 -8.34
CA GLY A 201 12.38 12.16 -9.18
C GLY A 201 12.63 10.68 -8.81
N PRO A 202 13.07 9.83 -9.76
CA PRO A 202 13.41 8.43 -9.51
C PRO A 202 14.52 8.14 -8.47
N LEU A 203 15.32 9.12 -8.01
CA LEU A 203 16.27 8.88 -6.92
C LEU A 203 15.60 8.86 -5.54
N SER A 204 14.43 9.49 -5.39
CA SER A 204 13.77 9.67 -4.08
C SER A 204 13.51 8.34 -3.36
N TYR A 205 13.03 7.31 -4.06
CA TYR A 205 12.75 5.98 -3.47
C TYR A 205 14.02 5.19 -3.09
N LEU A 206 15.23 5.65 -3.47
CA LEU A 206 16.51 5.03 -3.08
C LEU A 206 17.03 5.49 -1.72
N TYR A 207 16.35 6.44 -1.06
CA TYR A 207 16.68 6.90 0.29
C TYR A 207 15.95 6.06 1.35
N THR A 208 16.66 5.77 2.42
CA THR A 208 16.10 5.10 3.61
C THR A 208 15.34 6.09 4.49
N GLU A 209 14.44 5.58 5.33
CA GLU A 209 13.69 6.37 6.32
C GLU A 209 14.62 7.22 7.20
N GLN A 210 15.78 6.71 7.58
CA GLN A 210 16.76 7.42 8.39
C GLN A 210 17.38 8.62 7.65
N GLU A 211 17.61 8.53 6.34
CA GLU A 211 18.09 9.67 5.54
C GLU A 211 16.95 10.68 5.32
N MET A 212 15.75 10.19 5.00
CA MET A 212 14.54 11.00 4.83
C MET A 212 14.13 11.76 6.10
N SER A 213 14.46 11.23 7.29
CA SER A 213 14.22 11.89 8.58
C SER A 213 14.88 13.27 8.70
N GLN A 214 15.91 13.55 7.88
CA GLN A 214 16.64 14.82 7.87
C GLN A 214 16.12 15.80 6.83
N TRP A 215 15.35 15.35 5.84
CA TRP A 215 14.92 16.19 4.70
C TRP A 215 14.11 17.43 5.14
N PRO A 216 14.42 18.63 4.63
CA PRO A 216 13.54 19.79 4.76
C PRO A 216 12.34 19.63 3.82
N VAL A 217 11.23 19.10 4.33
CA VAL A 217 9.96 18.98 3.60
C VAL A 217 8.94 19.85 4.33
N THR A 218 8.85 21.12 3.92
CA THR A 218 7.99 22.13 4.55
C THR A 218 6.78 22.49 3.71
N SER A 219 6.83 22.30 2.38
CA SER A 219 5.70 22.53 1.46
C SER A 219 4.96 21.24 1.08
N SER A 220 3.65 21.36 0.90
CA SER A 220 2.82 20.36 0.20
C SER A 220 3.33 20.06 -1.21
N ASP A 221 3.87 21.07 -1.90
CA ASP A 221 4.36 20.94 -3.28
C ASP A 221 5.56 19.99 -3.35
N THR A 222 6.38 19.97 -2.30
CA THR A 222 7.52 19.07 -2.15
C THR A 222 7.07 17.63 -1.99
N ILE A 223 6.00 17.38 -1.22
CA ILE A 223 5.38 16.05 -1.13
C ILE A 223 4.83 15.64 -2.50
N THR A 224 4.06 16.51 -3.16
CA THR A 224 3.45 16.20 -4.46
C THR A 224 4.50 15.92 -5.54
N ALA A 225 5.61 16.67 -5.56
CA ALA A 225 6.74 16.41 -6.45
C ALA A 225 7.41 15.04 -6.16
N LEU A 226 7.66 14.71 -4.88
CA LEU A 226 8.28 13.46 -4.46
C LEU A 226 7.40 12.22 -4.70
N LEU A 227 6.09 12.32 -4.42
CA LEU A 227 5.10 11.25 -4.59
C LEU A 227 4.51 11.16 -6.01
N SER A 228 4.95 12.02 -6.93
CA SER A 228 4.56 12.03 -8.34
C SER A 228 4.80 10.67 -9.03
N SER A 229 4.19 10.46 -10.22
CA SER A 229 4.40 9.24 -10.99
C SER A 229 5.86 9.00 -11.41
N SER A 230 6.68 10.06 -11.46
CA SER A 230 8.14 10.03 -11.64
C SER A 230 8.91 9.59 -10.39
N GLY A 231 8.33 9.63 -9.19
CA GLY A 231 8.97 9.24 -7.93
C GLY A 231 9.22 7.75 -7.74
N GLY A 232 8.78 6.89 -8.66
CA GLY A 232 9.00 5.43 -8.60
C GLY A 232 8.08 4.66 -7.66
N ARG A 233 8.51 3.48 -7.21
CA ARG A 233 7.78 2.66 -6.23
C ARG A 233 8.30 2.95 -4.83
N TRP A 234 7.55 3.76 -4.10
CA TRP A 234 7.73 4.00 -2.68
C TRP A 234 7.13 2.86 -1.86
N GLU A 235 7.85 2.43 -0.82
CA GLU A 235 7.35 1.51 0.21
C GLU A 235 6.58 2.28 1.30
N ASP A 236 5.68 1.59 2.01
CA ASP A 236 4.73 2.24 2.93
C ASP A 236 5.42 2.98 4.08
N SER A 237 6.54 2.45 4.59
CA SER A 237 7.32 3.11 5.64
C SER A 237 8.01 4.40 5.17
N GLN A 238 8.52 4.44 3.92
CA GLN A 238 9.05 5.67 3.30
C GLN A 238 7.94 6.74 3.19
N VAL A 239 6.75 6.34 2.73
CA VAL A 239 5.58 7.24 2.63
C VAL A 239 5.20 7.79 4.00
N GLN A 240 5.10 6.92 5.02
CA GLN A 240 4.78 7.32 6.39
C GLN A 240 5.84 8.25 6.98
N GLN A 241 7.14 7.97 6.78
CA GLN A 241 8.25 8.81 7.23
C GLN A 241 8.24 10.19 6.55
N LEU A 242 7.89 10.27 5.26
CA LEU A 242 7.74 11.55 4.56
C LEU A 242 6.66 12.43 5.20
N PHE A 243 5.47 11.87 5.43
CA PHE A 243 4.37 12.62 6.06
C PHE A 243 4.65 12.98 7.51
N SER A 244 5.21 12.06 8.31
CA SER A 244 5.65 12.36 9.68
C SER A 244 6.70 13.47 9.73
N ARG A 245 7.62 13.53 8.75
CA ARG A 245 8.62 14.60 8.65
C ARG A 245 7.98 15.95 8.31
N TYR A 246 7.03 15.98 7.38
CA TYR A 246 6.29 17.18 7.01
C TYR A 246 5.48 17.76 8.17
N LEU A 247 4.69 16.92 8.85
CA LEU A 247 3.87 17.33 9.99
C LEU A 247 4.74 17.82 11.16
N ALA A 248 5.86 17.14 11.44
CA ALA A 248 6.83 17.57 12.45
C ALA A 248 7.57 18.88 12.12
N LEU A 249 7.57 19.32 10.85
CA LEU A 249 8.10 20.61 10.40
C LEU A 249 7.04 21.72 10.37
N GLY A 250 5.82 21.48 10.87
CA GLY A 250 4.72 22.43 10.88
C GLY A 250 3.86 22.42 9.60
N GLY A 251 4.06 21.42 8.73
CA GLY A 251 3.14 21.12 7.63
C GLY A 251 1.74 20.73 8.14
N SER A 252 0.72 20.85 7.28
CA SER A 252 -0.65 20.50 7.65
C SER A 252 -1.41 19.86 6.50
N TRP A 253 -2.33 18.96 6.82
CA TRP A 253 -3.22 18.35 5.83
C TRP A 253 -4.18 19.39 5.25
N THR A 254 -4.16 19.56 3.92
CA THR A 254 -5.05 20.46 3.18
C THR A 254 -5.82 19.67 2.11
N GLY A 255 -6.99 20.18 1.69
CA GLY A 255 -7.78 19.54 0.63
C GLY A 255 -6.99 19.26 -0.66
N PRO A 256 -6.27 20.24 -1.23
CA PRO A 256 -5.42 20.02 -2.40
C PRO A 256 -4.36 18.93 -2.19
N LEU A 257 -3.69 18.89 -1.02
CA LEU A 257 -2.72 17.83 -0.71
C LEU A 257 -3.38 16.44 -0.65
N LEU A 258 -4.54 16.33 0.01
CA LEU A 258 -5.30 15.07 0.07
C LEU A 258 -5.78 14.62 -1.32
N GLN A 259 -6.13 15.56 -2.19
CA GLN A 259 -6.54 15.29 -3.57
C GLN A 259 -5.37 14.78 -4.44
N GLU A 260 -4.20 15.42 -4.36
CA GLU A 260 -2.99 15.05 -5.12
C GLU A 260 -2.44 13.67 -4.70
N ILE A 261 -2.34 13.39 -3.39
CA ILE A 261 -1.86 12.08 -2.91
C ILE A 261 -2.90 10.97 -3.14
N GLY A 262 -4.19 11.34 -3.13
CA GLY A 262 -5.33 10.46 -3.38
C GLY A 262 -5.39 9.21 -2.51
N GLY A 263 -6.26 8.27 -2.89
CA GLY A 263 -6.45 7.00 -2.18
C GLY A 263 -5.19 6.15 -2.05
N LYS A 264 -4.32 6.18 -3.07
CA LYS A 264 -3.08 5.38 -3.17
C LYS A 264 -2.17 5.58 -1.96
N TYR A 265 -2.01 6.84 -1.52
CA TYR A 265 -1.13 7.20 -0.40
C TYR A 265 -1.93 7.47 0.89
N LEU A 266 -3.15 8.01 0.81
CA LEU A 266 -4.04 8.17 1.97
C LEU A 266 -4.25 6.85 2.73
N CYS A 267 -4.49 5.75 2.01
CA CYS A 267 -4.69 4.44 2.65
C CYS A 267 -3.41 3.83 3.25
N ARG A 268 -2.23 4.38 2.94
CA ARG A 268 -0.92 3.97 3.50
C ARG A 268 -0.55 4.71 4.78
N LEU A 269 -1.19 5.86 5.08
CA LEU A 269 -1.00 6.59 6.33
C LEU A 269 -1.28 5.71 7.56
N GLN A 270 -0.62 6.00 8.68
CA GLN A 270 -0.98 5.38 9.95
C GLN A 270 -2.31 5.93 10.49
N GLU A 271 -2.94 5.22 11.42
CA GLU A 271 -4.27 5.56 11.91
C GLU A 271 -4.27 6.87 12.73
N GLU A 272 -3.15 7.17 13.40
CA GLU A 272 -2.86 8.43 14.08
C GLU A 272 -2.73 9.59 13.07
N GLN A 273 -2.00 9.38 11.97
CA GLN A 273 -1.84 10.39 10.89
C GLN A 273 -3.18 10.74 10.24
N ILE A 274 -4.13 9.79 10.17
CA ILE A 274 -5.50 10.02 9.70
C ILE A 274 -6.33 10.79 10.74
N GLN A 275 -6.11 10.54 12.04
CA GLN A 275 -6.75 11.31 13.12
C GLN A 275 -6.28 12.77 13.18
N GLU A 276 -5.06 13.07 12.71
CA GLU A 276 -4.54 14.43 12.57
C GLU A 276 -5.12 15.22 11.37
N ILE A 277 -5.85 14.57 10.45
CA ILE A 277 -6.51 15.28 9.34
C ILE A 277 -7.62 16.19 9.90
N PRO A 278 -7.62 17.52 9.59
CA PRO A 278 -8.68 18.42 10.02
C PRO A 278 -9.88 18.31 9.08
N ALA A 279 -11.09 18.44 9.64
CA ALA A 279 -12.35 18.29 8.89
C ALA A 279 -12.43 19.19 7.63
N GLY A 280 -11.98 20.44 7.71
CA GLY A 280 -11.95 21.37 6.57
C GLY A 280 -11.04 20.94 5.41
N ALA A 281 -10.06 20.05 5.64
CA ALA A 281 -9.29 19.45 4.56
C ALA A 281 -10.13 18.41 3.80
N ILE A 282 -10.92 17.58 4.49
CA ILE A 282 -11.87 16.64 3.85
C ILE A 282 -12.96 17.39 3.08
N GLU A 283 -13.44 18.54 3.60
CA GLU A 283 -14.41 19.39 2.90
C GLU A 283 -13.88 19.90 1.54
N THR A 284 -12.59 20.25 1.50
CA THR A 284 -11.92 20.86 0.35
C THR A 284 -11.19 19.86 -0.57
N ALA A 285 -11.07 18.59 -0.19
CA ALA A 285 -10.36 17.53 -0.96
C ALA A 285 -11.14 16.97 -2.16
N GLY A 286 -12.41 17.36 -2.35
CA GLY A 286 -13.26 16.82 -3.40
C GLY A 286 -13.68 15.36 -3.15
N GLN A 287 -13.54 14.49 -4.15
CA GLN A 287 -13.94 13.08 -4.07
C GLN A 287 -12.70 12.17 -3.94
N LEU A 288 -12.39 11.76 -2.71
CA LEU A 288 -11.31 10.82 -2.42
C LEU A 288 -11.79 9.37 -2.59
N ASN A 289 -11.06 8.56 -3.37
CA ASN A 289 -11.35 7.12 -3.50
C ASN A 289 -10.65 6.34 -2.38
N ILE A 290 -11.40 5.94 -1.35
CA ILE A 290 -10.86 5.19 -0.19
C ILE A 290 -11.02 3.66 -0.30
N SER A 291 -11.37 3.14 -1.48
CA SER A 291 -11.71 1.71 -1.67
C SER A 291 -10.63 0.74 -1.15
N SER A 292 -9.36 1.06 -1.37
CA SER A 292 -8.18 0.28 -0.97
C SER A 292 -7.76 0.44 0.50
N CYS A 293 -8.50 1.21 1.32
CA CYS A 293 -8.21 1.35 2.75
C CYS A 293 -8.68 0.12 3.54
N SER A 294 -7.97 -0.21 4.63
CA SER A 294 -8.47 -1.14 5.66
C SER A 294 -9.74 -0.57 6.31
N GLN A 295 -10.55 -1.44 6.93
CA GLN A 295 -11.84 -1.03 7.49
C GLN A 295 -11.68 0.07 8.55
N THR A 296 -10.78 -0.08 9.51
CA THR A 296 -10.49 0.93 10.54
C THR A 296 -10.17 2.31 9.94
N LYS A 297 -9.39 2.35 8.85
CA LYS A 297 -9.05 3.59 8.14
C LYS A 297 -10.26 4.20 7.43
N LYS A 298 -11.16 3.38 6.88
CA LYS A 298 -12.45 3.85 6.33
C LYS A 298 -13.33 4.42 7.44
N ASP A 299 -13.42 3.75 8.58
CA ASP A 299 -14.22 4.19 9.74
C ASP A 299 -13.72 5.54 10.29
N LEU A 300 -12.39 5.71 10.41
CA LEU A 300 -11.75 6.99 10.79
C LEU A 300 -12.01 8.10 9.75
N LEU A 301 -11.82 7.82 8.46
CA LEU A 301 -12.07 8.78 7.38
C LEU A 301 -13.56 9.16 7.28
N TYR A 302 -14.47 8.23 7.56
CA TYR A 302 -15.90 8.51 7.67
C TYR A 302 -16.19 9.46 8.84
N GLY A 303 -15.59 9.22 10.02
CA GLY A 303 -15.71 10.13 11.16
C GLY A 303 -15.31 11.56 10.80
N LYS A 304 -14.15 11.73 10.15
CA LYS A 304 -13.67 13.03 9.66
C LYS A 304 -14.57 13.67 8.60
N ALA A 305 -15.15 12.87 7.70
CA ALA A 305 -16.10 13.37 6.71
C ALA A 305 -17.44 13.79 7.33
N ARG A 306 -17.92 13.06 8.35
CA ARG A 306 -19.11 13.43 9.13
C ARG A 306 -18.91 14.72 9.92
N GLU A 307 -17.73 14.93 10.50
CA GLU A 307 -17.33 16.21 11.10
C GLU A 307 -17.32 17.34 10.05
N ALA A 308 -16.73 17.11 8.88
CA ALA A 308 -16.61 18.10 7.79
C ALA A 308 -17.96 18.54 7.23
N PHE A 309 -18.88 17.60 7.03
CA PHE A 309 -20.17 17.85 6.40
C PHE A 309 -21.33 18.01 7.39
N ALA A 310 -21.05 18.16 8.70
CA ALA A 310 -22.05 18.34 9.75
C ALA A 310 -22.99 19.55 9.50
N SER A 311 -22.49 20.60 8.86
CA SER A 311 -23.26 21.78 8.43
C SER A 311 -24.38 21.45 7.42
N LEU A 312 -24.23 20.37 6.65
CA LEU A 312 -25.18 19.92 5.63
C LEU A 312 -26.19 18.90 6.15
N ALA A 313 -26.10 18.45 7.41
CA ALA A 313 -26.95 17.37 7.95
C ALA A 313 -28.46 17.64 7.84
N SER A 314 -28.88 18.91 7.89
CA SER A 314 -30.27 19.35 7.67
C SER A 314 -30.73 19.31 6.21
N THR A 315 -29.85 18.92 5.27
CA THR A 315 -30.09 18.89 3.82
C THR A 315 -29.66 17.53 3.24
N PRO A 316 -30.52 16.50 3.26
CA PRO A 316 -30.11 15.12 3.00
C PRO A 316 -29.45 14.86 1.64
N GLY A 317 -29.97 15.47 0.55
CA GLY A 317 -29.38 15.35 -0.78
C GLY A 317 -27.95 15.92 -0.87
N PRO A 318 -27.74 17.22 -0.58
CA PRO A 318 -26.41 17.82 -0.52
C PRO A 318 -25.44 17.10 0.43
N TYR A 319 -25.91 16.62 1.58
CA TYR A 319 -25.12 15.81 2.51
C TYR A 319 -24.70 14.49 1.86
N TYR A 320 -25.63 13.71 1.29
CA TYR A 320 -25.33 12.45 0.59
C TYR A 320 -24.30 12.64 -0.53
N CYS A 321 -24.46 13.67 -1.37
CA CYS A 321 -23.52 13.97 -2.44
C CYS A 321 -22.06 14.23 -1.96
N ARG A 322 -21.89 14.67 -0.70
CA ARG A 322 -20.58 14.89 -0.07
C ARG A 322 -20.07 13.68 0.71
N ILE A 323 -20.94 13.00 1.46
CA ILE A 323 -20.55 11.87 2.33
C ILE A 323 -20.34 10.56 1.54
N ARG A 324 -20.95 10.40 0.35
CA ARG A 324 -20.95 9.13 -0.40
C ARG A 324 -19.59 8.43 -0.59
N PRO A 325 -18.44 9.11 -0.84
CA PRO A 325 -17.16 8.41 -1.01
C PRO A 325 -16.66 7.73 0.28
N TYR A 326 -17.19 8.13 1.43
CA TYR A 326 -16.75 7.69 2.76
C TYR A 326 -17.69 6.66 3.39
N LEU A 327 -18.84 6.35 2.77
CA LEU A 327 -19.86 5.46 3.35
C LEU A 327 -19.38 4.02 3.61
N GLY A 328 -18.27 3.61 2.99
CA GLY A 328 -17.59 2.36 3.33
C GLY A 328 -17.07 2.28 4.77
N GLY A 329 -17.06 3.38 5.53
CA GLY A 329 -16.79 3.42 6.98
C GLY A 329 -17.99 3.87 7.83
N ALA A 330 -19.20 3.95 7.28
CA ALA A 330 -20.36 4.43 8.00
C ALA A 330 -20.92 3.38 8.98
N PRO A 331 -21.21 3.74 10.24
CA PRO A 331 -21.91 2.86 11.17
C PRO A 331 -23.37 2.66 10.73
N ALA A 332 -23.97 1.54 11.10
CA ALA A 332 -25.34 1.22 10.73
C ALA A 332 -26.37 2.26 11.22
N GLU A 333 -26.06 3.01 12.28
CA GLU A 333 -26.88 4.11 12.80
C GLU A 333 -26.99 5.27 11.81
N ASP A 334 -25.88 5.69 11.21
CA ASP A 334 -25.86 6.77 10.21
C ASP A 334 -26.40 6.30 8.85
N LEU A 335 -26.21 5.03 8.49
CA LEU A 335 -26.86 4.42 7.31
C LEU A 335 -28.39 4.40 7.46
N LYS A 336 -28.90 4.11 8.66
CA LYS A 336 -30.33 4.23 8.98
C LYS A 336 -30.80 5.67 8.98
N ALA A 337 -29.99 6.62 9.43
CA ALA A 337 -30.32 8.04 9.33
C ALA A 337 -30.49 8.48 7.85
N LEU A 338 -29.59 8.06 6.95
CA LEU A 338 -29.72 8.31 5.50
C LEU A 338 -30.98 7.67 4.90
N ALA A 339 -31.26 6.40 5.26
CA ALA A 339 -32.45 5.67 4.81
C ALA A 339 -33.77 6.35 5.23
N ASN A 340 -33.82 6.92 6.43
CA ASN A 340 -34.99 7.64 6.96
C ASN A 340 -35.06 9.10 6.48
N ALA A 341 -33.93 9.71 6.10
CA ALA A 341 -33.86 11.07 5.59
C ALA A 341 -34.32 11.23 4.12
N GLY A 342 -34.81 10.16 3.49
CA GLY A 342 -35.27 10.16 2.10
C GLY A 342 -34.14 10.18 1.07
N VAL A 343 -32.93 9.73 1.44
CA VAL A 343 -31.83 9.49 0.49
C VAL A 343 -32.11 8.18 -0.25
N THR A 344 -32.80 8.28 -1.38
CA THR A 344 -33.12 7.17 -2.28
C THR A 344 -32.09 7.03 -3.40
N ASN A 345 -32.08 5.85 -4.05
CA ASN A 345 -31.24 5.55 -5.22
C ASN A 345 -29.72 5.66 -4.95
N MET A 346 -29.26 5.09 -3.83
CA MET A 346 -27.82 4.89 -3.58
C MET A 346 -27.18 4.13 -4.75
N ASP A 347 -26.10 4.67 -5.30
CA ASP A 347 -25.34 4.08 -6.40
C ASP A 347 -24.92 2.64 -6.02
N TRP A 348 -25.17 1.64 -6.88
CA TRP A 348 -24.86 0.23 -6.56
C TRP A 348 -23.36 0.01 -6.24
N ASP A 349 -22.46 0.69 -6.95
CA ASP A 349 -21.03 0.67 -6.67
C ASP A 349 -20.69 1.22 -5.27
N ILE A 350 -21.44 2.21 -4.77
CA ILE A 350 -21.28 2.74 -3.40
C ILE A 350 -21.85 1.75 -2.39
N PHE A 351 -22.99 1.13 -2.68
CA PHE A 351 -23.59 0.08 -1.83
C PHE A 351 -22.64 -1.11 -1.64
N LEU A 352 -21.92 -1.51 -2.70
CA LEU A 352 -20.86 -2.53 -2.63
C LEU A 352 -19.63 -2.12 -1.79
N THR A 353 -19.43 -0.83 -1.49
CA THR A 353 -18.31 -0.38 -0.62
C THR A 353 -18.65 -0.34 0.86
N LEU A 354 -19.92 -0.48 1.26
CA LEU A 354 -20.38 -0.40 2.65
C LEU A 354 -19.67 -1.43 3.54
N ASN A 355 -19.41 -1.06 4.80
CA ASN A 355 -18.85 -1.98 5.79
C ASN A 355 -19.79 -3.21 5.95
N PRO A 356 -19.35 -4.44 5.60
CA PRO A 356 -20.23 -5.60 5.60
C PRO A 356 -20.83 -5.91 6.98
N GLN A 357 -20.12 -5.62 8.06
CA GLN A 357 -20.59 -5.86 9.44
C GLN A 357 -21.67 -4.87 9.87
N GLU A 358 -21.62 -3.63 9.36
CA GLU A 358 -22.67 -2.63 9.58
C GLU A 358 -23.89 -2.91 8.70
N PHE A 359 -23.68 -3.35 7.46
CA PHE A 359 -24.75 -3.81 6.57
C PHE A 359 -25.59 -4.94 7.18
N GLN A 360 -24.98 -5.92 7.87
CA GLN A 360 -25.74 -6.98 8.57
C GLN A 360 -26.72 -6.47 9.65
N LYS A 361 -26.66 -5.19 10.05
CA LYS A 361 -27.53 -4.58 11.06
C LYS A 361 -28.70 -3.79 10.45
N LEU A 362 -28.78 -3.67 9.13
CA LEU A 362 -29.87 -2.99 8.43
C LEU A 362 -31.10 -3.90 8.30
N SER A 363 -32.29 -3.31 8.42
CA SER A 363 -33.56 -3.99 8.17
C SER A 363 -33.92 -4.01 6.68
N VAL A 364 -34.92 -4.83 6.31
CA VAL A 364 -35.51 -4.82 4.95
C VAL A 364 -35.96 -3.41 4.52
N THR A 365 -36.54 -2.64 5.44
CA THR A 365 -37.00 -1.26 5.18
C THR A 365 -35.83 -0.31 4.93
N ASP A 366 -34.74 -0.42 5.70
CA ASP A 366 -33.55 0.43 5.52
C ASP A 366 -32.93 0.20 4.14
N VAL A 367 -32.74 -1.08 3.76
CA VAL A 367 -32.18 -1.46 2.45
C VAL A 367 -33.09 -1.05 1.30
N LYS A 368 -34.42 -1.18 1.47
CA LYS A 368 -35.42 -0.69 0.50
C LYS A 368 -35.29 0.81 0.25
N ASN A 369 -35.20 1.60 1.32
CA ASN A 369 -35.16 3.06 1.21
C ASN A 369 -33.83 3.55 0.60
N LEU A 370 -32.70 2.94 0.99
CA LEU A 370 -31.38 3.30 0.45
C LEU A 370 -31.26 2.98 -1.05
N LEU A 371 -31.64 1.77 -1.48
CA LEU A 371 -31.46 1.35 -2.87
C LEU A 371 -32.51 1.94 -3.83
N GLY A 372 -33.77 2.11 -3.40
CA GLY A 372 -34.83 2.67 -4.24
C GLY A 372 -34.95 1.94 -5.60
N GLU A 373 -34.77 2.66 -6.70
CA GLU A 373 -34.82 2.11 -8.06
C GLU A 373 -33.69 1.09 -8.36
N ASN A 374 -32.59 1.09 -7.60
CA ASN A 374 -31.48 0.15 -7.74
C ASN A 374 -31.74 -1.21 -7.03
N LEU A 375 -32.91 -1.41 -6.41
CA LEU A 375 -33.28 -2.68 -5.76
C LEU A 375 -33.15 -3.95 -6.63
N PRO A 376 -33.38 -3.93 -7.96
CA PRO A 376 -33.17 -5.12 -8.80
C PRO A 376 -31.72 -5.62 -8.82
N GLU A 377 -30.72 -4.78 -8.55
CA GLU A 377 -29.31 -5.20 -8.47
C GLU A 377 -29.06 -6.13 -7.27
N LEU A 378 -29.73 -5.88 -6.14
CA LEU A 378 -29.65 -6.74 -4.95
C LEU A 378 -30.15 -8.17 -5.22
N LYS A 379 -31.17 -8.34 -6.09
CA LYS A 379 -31.63 -9.67 -6.53
C LYS A 379 -30.61 -10.35 -7.45
N LYS A 380 -29.89 -9.62 -8.30
CA LYS A 380 -28.78 -10.21 -9.09
C LYS A 380 -27.65 -10.70 -8.18
N ALA A 381 -27.42 -10.00 -7.07
CA ALA A 381 -26.43 -10.33 -6.05
C ALA A 381 -26.91 -11.35 -5.01
N GLU A 382 -28.06 -12.03 -5.20
CA GLU A 382 -28.64 -12.93 -4.19
C GLU A 382 -27.72 -14.09 -3.74
N HIS A 383 -26.78 -14.48 -4.60
CA HIS A 383 -25.80 -15.54 -4.34
C HIS A 383 -24.52 -15.04 -3.64
N GLU A 384 -24.36 -13.72 -3.47
CA GLU A 384 -23.19 -13.15 -2.80
C GLU A 384 -23.20 -13.44 -1.29
N PRO A 385 -22.09 -13.90 -0.68
CA PRO A 385 -22.09 -14.36 0.72
C PRO A 385 -22.59 -13.31 1.74
N TRP A 386 -22.38 -12.02 1.48
CA TRP A 386 -22.81 -10.93 2.35
C TRP A 386 -24.32 -10.62 2.21
N VAL A 387 -24.91 -10.85 1.03
CA VAL A 387 -26.36 -10.78 0.78
C VAL A 387 -27.04 -11.99 1.42
N VAL A 388 -26.53 -13.21 1.18
CA VAL A 388 -27.04 -14.44 1.80
C VAL A 388 -27.04 -14.33 3.33
N SER A 389 -25.93 -13.88 3.93
CA SER A 389 -25.84 -13.65 5.39
C SER A 389 -26.84 -12.61 5.90
N TRP A 390 -27.19 -11.60 5.10
CA TRP A 390 -28.16 -10.58 5.48
C TRP A 390 -29.60 -11.09 5.35
N VAL A 391 -29.92 -11.77 4.24
CA VAL A 391 -31.22 -12.44 4.00
C VAL A 391 -31.55 -13.38 5.15
N GLN A 392 -30.60 -14.22 5.56
CA GLN A 392 -30.72 -15.17 6.67
C GLN A 392 -30.90 -14.51 8.07
N ARG A 393 -30.92 -13.18 8.16
CA ARG A 393 -31.23 -12.41 9.39
C ARG A 393 -32.59 -11.71 9.34
N GLN A 394 -33.20 -11.57 8.16
CA GLN A 394 -34.51 -10.96 7.99
C GLN A 394 -35.62 -12.01 8.10
N LEU A 395 -36.84 -11.61 8.46
CA LEU A 395 -38.01 -12.49 8.33
C LEU A 395 -38.35 -12.67 6.85
N GLN A 396 -38.62 -13.89 6.39
CA GLN A 396 -39.00 -14.16 4.99
C GLN A 396 -40.23 -13.32 4.58
N ARG A 397 -41.21 -13.19 5.47
CA ARG A 397 -42.39 -12.34 5.28
C ARG A 397 -42.07 -10.85 5.06
N GLU A 398 -40.98 -10.34 5.63
CA GLU A 398 -40.56 -8.95 5.36
C GLU A 398 -39.87 -8.84 3.99
N LEU A 399 -39.04 -9.82 3.62
CA LEU A 399 -38.46 -9.88 2.27
C LEU A 399 -39.56 -9.96 1.20
N ASP A 400 -40.60 -10.77 1.43
CA ASP A 400 -41.72 -10.95 0.51
C ASP A 400 -42.62 -9.70 0.43
N CYS A 401 -43.07 -9.18 1.58
CA CYS A 401 -44.08 -8.11 1.62
C CYS A 401 -43.51 -6.69 1.61
N VAL A 402 -42.29 -6.47 2.09
CA VAL A 402 -41.65 -5.15 2.12
C VAL A 402 -40.71 -4.98 0.93
N LEU A 403 -39.79 -5.91 0.68
CA LEU A 403 -38.82 -5.79 -0.41
C LEU A 403 -39.44 -6.13 -1.77
N GLY A 404 -40.16 -7.25 -1.86
CA GLY A 404 -40.94 -7.65 -3.04
C GLY A 404 -40.11 -8.13 -4.25
N ILE A 405 -38.79 -8.26 -4.12
CA ILE A 405 -37.89 -8.67 -5.22
C ILE A 405 -37.61 -10.19 -5.27
N GLY A 406 -38.27 -10.97 -4.40
CA GLY A 406 -38.16 -12.44 -4.37
C GLY A 406 -36.81 -12.96 -3.90
N LEU A 407 -36.27 -12.43 -2.79
CA LEU A 407 -35.14 -13.06 -2.08
C LEU A 407 -35.68 -14.17 -1.17
N GLU A 408 -35.14 -15.38 -1.27
CA GLU A 408 -35.55 -16.55 -0.50
C GLU A 408 -34.47 -16.96 0.51
N GLY A 409 -34.87 -17.60 1.61
CA GLY A 409 -33.96 -18.12 2.64
C GLY A 409 -33.85 -17.26 3.91
N GLY A 410 -34.78 -16.33 4.13
CA GLY A 410 -34.94 -15.63 5.40
C GLY A 410 -35.51 -16.53 6.51
N LEU A 411 -35.61 -16.00 7.73
CA LEU A 411 -36.19 -16.74 8.86
C LEU A 411 -37.67 -17.08 8.60
N PRO A 412 -38.12 -18.31 8.89
CA PRO A 412 -39.53 -18.64 8.91
C PRO A 412 -40.26 -17.88 10.02
N GLU A 413 -41.54 -17.60 9.81
CA GLU A 413 -42.38 -16.92 10.80
C GLU A 413 -42.50 -17.80 12.08
N PRO A 414 -42.37 -17.22 13.30
CA PRO A 414 -42.45 -18.00 14.53
C PRO A 414 -43.86 -18.58 14.71
N THR A 415 -44.00 -19.89 14.50
CA THR A 415 -45.28 -20.61 14.58
C THR A 415 -45.83 -20.57 16.01
N GLY A 416 -46.78 -19.66 16.24
CA GLY A 416 -47.42 -19.48 17.55
C GLY A 416 -48.31 -20.64 17.93
N THR A 417 -47.79 -21.59 18.72
CA THR A 417 -48.57 -22.70 19.29
C THR A 417 -49.56 -22.18 20.33
N SER A 418 -50.77 -21.85 19.88
CA SER A 418 -51.90 -21.56 20.77
C SER A 418 -52.24 -22.80 21.62
N PRO A 419 -52.42 -22.67 22.95
CA PRO A 419 -52.68 -23.82 23.81
C PRO A 419 -54.08 -24.39 23.56
N ALA A 420 -54.15 -25.60 23.01
CA ALA A 420 -55.41 -26.28 22.74
C ALA A 420 -56.10 -26.75 24.03
N THR A 421 -57.29 -26.21 24.31
CA THR A 421 -58.11 -26.58 25.47
C THR A 421 -58.70 -27.98 25.29
N ALA A 422 -58.18 -28.98 26.00
CA ALA A 422 -58.68 -30.35 26.00
C ALA A 422 -59.58 -30.62 27.22
N THR A 423 -60.89 -30.77 27.00
CA THR A 423 -61.87 -31.15 28.03
C THR A 423 -61.80 -32.64 28.35
N ALA A 424 -61.41 -33.01 29.58
CA ALA A 424 -61.30 -34.42 29.99
C ALA A 424 -62.62 -34.97 30.57
N SER A 425 -63.11 -36.07 30.00
CA SER A 425 -64.23 -36.86 30.53
C SER A 425 -63.76 -37.93 31.52
N VAL A 426 -64.50 -38.12 32.62
CA VAL A 426 -64.10 -39.00 33.74
C VAL A 426 -64.58 -40.44 33.56
N THR A 427 -63.66 -41.41 33.63
CA THR A 427 -63.99 -42.82 33.92
C THR A 427 -62.85 -43.51 34.70
N THR A 428 -63.19 -44.29 35.73
CA THR A 428 -62.33 -45.17 36.56
C THR A 428 -63.19 -46.36 37.06
N PRO A 429 -62.70 -47.39 37.81
CA PRO A 429 -61.33 -47.73 38.25
C PRO A 429 -60.91 -49.21 37.99
N ALA A 430 -59.70 -49.61 38.45
CA ALA A 430 -59.26 -50.96 38.92
C ALA A 430 -57.75 -51.23 38.61
N THR A 431 -56.78 -50.79 39.42
CA THR A 431 -56.19 -51.44 40.63
C THR A 431 -55.16 -52.58 40.39
N ALA A 432 -53.86 -52.25 40.54
CA ALA A 432 -52.81 -53.16 41.02
C ALA A 432 -51.58 -52.39 41.60
N THR A 433 -51.54 -52.28 42.93
CA THR A 433 -50.42 -51.94 43.84
C THR A 433 -49.04 -51.43 43.33
N SER A 434 -48.71 -50.20 43.77
CA SER A 434 -47.45 -49.79 44.47
C SER A 434 -46.11 -49.73 43.69
N SER A 435 -45.24 -48.73 43.89
CA SER A 435 -45.04 -47.81 45.03
C SER A 435 -44.74 -46.33 44.65
N VAL A 436 -44.51 -45.48 45.66
CA VAL A 436 -44.41 -43.99 45.62
C VAL A 436 -42.91 -43.59 45.62
N THR A 437 -42.39 -42.53 44.98
CA THR A 437 -42.52 -41.10 45.41
C THR A 437 -41.98 -40.08 44.37
N THR A 438 -42.80 -39.08 44.04
CA THR A 438 -42.55 -37.73 43.43
C THR A 438 -41.48 -37.48 42.32
N PRO A 439 -41.88 -36.88 41.17
CA PRO A 439 -40.99 -36.10 40.29
C PRO A 439 -40.91 -34.61 40.71
N ALA A 440 -40.05 -33.82 40.07
CA ALA A 440 -39.95 -32.37 40.25
C ALA A 440 -39.89 -31.60 38.91
N THR A 441 -40.59 -30.47 38.83
CA THR A 441 -40.69 -29.61 37.62
C THR A 441 -40.75 -28.12 37.97
N ALA A 442 -39.80 -27.32 37.45
CA ALA A 442 -39.91 -25.88 37.19
C ALA A 442 -38.78 -25.52 36.22
N THR A 443 -39.01 -25.07 34.97
CA THR A 443 -39.63 -23.82 34.48
C THR A 443 -38.71 -22.61 34.60
N SER A 444 -38.34 -22.04 33.45
CA SER A 444 -37.54 -20.83 33.30
C SER A 444 -38.32 -19.56 33.66
N SER A 445 -37.63 -18.48 34.02
CA SER A 445 -38.20 -17.13 34.05
C SER A 445 -37.20 -16.09 33.53
N VAL A 446 -37.70 -15.18 32.69
CA VAL A 446 -37.01 -13.98 32.21
C VAL A 446 -37.75 -12.78 32.77
N THR A 447 -37.05 -11.86 33.43
CA THR A 447 -37.64 -10.58 33.83
C THR A 447 -36.61 -9.44 33.76
N THR A 448 -36.89 -8.45 32.92
CA THR A 448 -36.47 -7.05 33.10
C THR A 448 -37.75 -6.20 33.04
N PRO A 449 -37.83 -5.08 33.80
CA PRO A 449 -37.40 -3.80 33.25
C PRO A 449 -36.65 -2.91 34.27
N ALA A 450 -36.25 -1.71 33.84
CA ALA A 450 -35.31 -0.83 34.53
C ALA A 450 -35.94 0.32 35.34
N THR A 451 -35.17 0.92 36.26
CA THR A 451 -35.03 2.38 36.44
C THR A 451 -33.83 2.73 37.37
N ALA A 452 -33.49 4.02 37.49
CA ALA A 452 -32.28 4.57 38.14
C ALA A 452 -32.29 4.43 39.70
N THR A 453 -31.25 4.76 40.50
CA THR A 453 -30.15 5.77 40.35
C THR A 453 -29.00 5.51 41.35
N SER A 454 -27.74 5.83 41.00
CA SER A 454 -26.57 6.01 41.93
C SER A 454 -26.08 4.76 42.70
N SER A 455 -24.84 4.63 43.18
CA SER A 455 -23.61 5.46 43.12
C SER A 455 -22.32 4.60 43.25
N VAL A 456 -21.16 5.23 43.00
CA VAL A 456 -19.78 4.68 43.02
C VAL A 456 -19.37 3.93 44.30
N THR A 457 -18.78 2.74 44.14
CA THR A 457 -17.58 2.30 44.91
C THR A 457 -16.78 1.20 44.19
N THR A 458 -15.47 1.40 44.05
CA THR A 458 -14.45 0.34 43.90
C THR A 458 -13.74 0.14 45.24
N PRO A 459 -13.20 -1.06 45.54
CA PRO A 459 -11.74 -1.21 45.42
C PRO A 459 -11.19 -2.60 45.04
N THR A 460 -10.25 -2.61 44.10
CA THR A 460 -8.98 -3.39 44.02
C THR A 460 -8.81 -4.82 44.57
N THR A 461 -8.20 -5.66 43.72
CA THR A 461 -7.16 -6.69 44.00
C THR A 461 -7.46 -7.93 44.86
N ALA A 462 -7.35 -9.13 44.26
CA ALA A 462 -6.38 -10.16 44.66
C ALA A 462 -6.11 -11.23 43.56
N THR A 463 -4.82 -11.36 43.20
CA THR A 463 -3.99 -12.46 42.67
C THR A 463 -4.57 -13.81 42.17
N SER A 464 -3.91 -14.37 41.14
CA SER A 464 -4.22 -15.59 40.36
C SER A 464 -3.79 -16.97 40.95
N SER A 465 -4.17 -18.05 40.24
CA SER A 465 -3.74 -19.48 40.36
C SER A 465 -4.25 -20.24 41.61
N VAL A 466 -4.65 -21.52 41.54
CA VAL A 466 -3.97 -22.74 41.02
C VAL A 466 -5.02 -23.71 40.40
N THR A 467 -4.98 -24.01 39.09
CA THR A 467 -4.36 -25.18 38.41
C THR A 467 -5.25 -26.43 38.31
N THR A 468 -5.20 -27.12 37.17
CA THR A 468 -6.16 -28.17 36.75
C THR A 468 -5.55 -29.57 36.58
N LEU A 469 -6.43 -30.58 36.73
CA LEU A 469 -6.42 -31.92 36.12
C LEU A 469 -5.37 -32.96 36.58
N ALA A 470 -5.77 -34.23 36.59
CA ALA A 470 -4.90 -35.40 36.73
C ALA A 470 -5.43 -36.64 35.98
N THR A 471 -4.51 -37.43 35.43
CA THR A 471 -4.64 -38.83 34.91
C THR A 471 -5.55 -39.11 33.69
N ALA A 472 -5.23 -40.08 32.80
CA ALA A 472 -3.92 -40.67 32.44
C ALA A 472 -4.02 -41.53 31.16
N THR A 473 -3.02 -41.41 30.26
CA THR A 473 -2.52 -42.29 29.17
C THR A 473 -1.80 -41.37 28.14
N SER A 474 -0.92 -41.78 27.22
CA SER A 474 0.07 -42.88 27.10
C SER A 474 1.00 -42.56 25.91
N SER A 475 2.24 -43.03 25.77
CA SER A 475 3.16 -43.77 26.67
C SER A 475 4.57 -43.81 26.03
N VAL A 476 5.65 -43.84 26.84
CA VAL A 476 7.08 -44.01 26.42
C VAL A 476 7.66 -42.75 25.71
N THR A 477 8.76 -42.12 26.14
CA THR A 477 10.12 -42.65 26.34
C THR A 477 10.87 -41.99 27.53
N THR A 478 12.06 -42.50 27.89
CA THR A 478 12.83 -42.28 29.15
C THR A 478 14.13 -41.43 28.94
N PRO A 479 15.05 -41.27 29.92
CA PRO A 479 14.94 -40.59 31.24
C PRO A 479 16.14 -39.64 31.56
N THR A 480 16.16 -38.93 32.72
CA THR A 480 17.29 -38.90 33.72
C THR A 480 17.10 -37.93 34.92
N THR A 481 17.40 -38.44 36.13
CA THR A 481 18.04 -37.86 37.36
C THR A 481 18.50 -36.38 37.45
N ALA A 482 18.59 -35.72 38.63
CA ALA A 482 18.27 -36.06 40.05
C ALA A 482 18.41 -34.87 41.04
N THR A 483 18.05 -35.09 42.32
CA THR A 483 18.47 -34.35 43.57
C THR A 483 17.96 -32.90 43.77
N SER A 484 17.66 -32.38 44.98
CA SER A 484 17.91 -32.82 46.38
C SER A 484 16.68 -32.64 47.32
N SER A 485 16.80 -33.00 48.61
CA SER A 485 15.67 -33.31 49.52
C SER A 485 15.75 -32.71 50.95
N VAL A 486 14.59 -32.29 51.51
CA VAL A 486 14.08 -32.53 52.90
C VAL A 486 14.94 -31.97 54.09
N THR A 487 14.41 -31.32 55.15
CA THR A 487 13.81 -31.93 56.38
C THR A 487 13.23 -30.85 57.34
N THR A 488 12.29 -31.24 58.21
CA THR A 488 11.77 -30.53 59.42
C THR A 488 12.68 -30.83 60.67
N PRO A 489 12.36 -30.63 61.99
CA PRO A 489 11.10 -30.24 62.68
C PRO A 489 11.19 -29.37 64.00
N ALA A 490 10.04 -29.27 64.70
CA ALA A 490 9.84 -29.29 66.18
C ALA A 490 9.67 -27.99 67.04
N THR A 491 8.46 -27.86 67.64
CA THR A 491 8.06 -27.55 69.07
C THR A 491 8.92 -26.63 69.97
N ALA A 492 8.39 -25.78 70.88
CA ALA A 492 7.02 -25.37 71.29
C ALA A 492 7.06 -23.92 71.89
N THR A 493 6.40 -23.39 72.95
CA THR A 493 5.58 -23.85 74.10
C THR A 493 4.72 -22.68 74.66
N SER A 494 3.72 -22.91 75.54
CA SER A 494 2.73 -21.91 76.01
C SER A 494 2.97 -21.35 77.43
N SER A 495 2.56 -20.09 77.73
CA SER A 495 1.65 -19.73 78.86
C SER A 495 1.46 -18.20 79.12
N VAL A 496 0.35 -17.91 79.82
CA VAL A 496 -0.33 -16.62 80.12
C VAL A 496 0.35 -15.74 81.18
N THR A 497 0.19 -14.39 81.14
CA THR A 497 -0.26 -13.48 82.25
C THR A 497 -0.36 -11.99 81.80
N THR A 498 -1.31 -11.24 82.39
CA THR A 498 -1.53 -9.76 82.31
C THR A 498 -1.98 -9.27 83.71
N PRO A 499 -2.10 -7.95 84.05
CA PRO A 499 -1.99 -6.70 83.27
C PRO A 499 -1.12 -5.59 83.95
N ALA A 500 -1.13 -4.32 83.46
CA ALA A 500 -1.33 -3.07 84.24
C ALA A 500 -0.81 -1.76 83.59
N THR A 501 -1.42 -0.65 84.01
CA THR A 501 -1.44 0.76 83.55
C THR A 501 -0.24 1.68 83.86
N ALA A 502 -0.11 2.78 83.06
CA ALA A 502 0.07 4.21 83.48
C ALA A 502 1.40 5.01 83.24
N THR A 503 1.26 6.11 82.46
CA THR A 503 1.82 7.49 82.56
C THR A 503 3.33 7.86 82.63
N SER A 504 3.72 8.76 81.70
CA SER A 504 4.68 9.90 81.82
C SER A 504 6.20 9.59 81.94
N SER A 505 7.17 10.46 81.59
CA SER A 505 7.17 11.91 81.23
C SER A 505 8.47 12.34 80.48
N VAL A 506 8.41 13.43 79.67
CA VAL A 506 9.49 14.44 79.35
C VAL A 506 10.78 13.91 78.66
N THR A 507 11.25 14.46 77.52
CA THR A 507 12.09 15.69 77.43
C THR A 507 12.23 16.21 75.98
N THR A 508 12.16 17.54 75.78
CA THR A 508 12.48 18.34 74.55
C THR A 508 13.82 19.11 74.75
N PRO A 509 14.46 19.82 73.78
CA PRO A 509 14.01 20.40 72.49
C PRO A 509 14.96 20.04 71.30
N ALA A 510 15.03 20.68 70.12
CA ALA A 510 14.47 21.94 69.56
C ALA A 510 14.23 21.79 68.03
N SER A 511 13.25 22.45 67.39
CA SER A 511 13.29 23.84 66.85
C SER A 511 14.32 24.04 65.71
N ALA A 512 14.02 24.55 64.51
CA ALA A 512 12.79 24.97 63.81
C ALA A 512 13.13 25.03 62.27
N THR A 513 12.35 25.50 61.28
CA THR A 513 11.18 26.41 61.26
C THR A 513 10.33 26.21 60.00
N SER A 514 8.99 26.28 60.16
CA SER A 514 7.98 26.94 59.29
C SER A 514 8.42 27.44 57.88
N MET A 515 7.70 27.22 56.75
CA MET A 515 6.24 27.16 56.50
C MET A 515 5.55 28.49 56.93
N VAL A 516 4.69 29.18 56.18
CA VAL A 516 3.30 28.84 55.85
C VAL A 516 2.77 29.97 54.92
N THR A 517 2.07 29.56 53.85
CA THR A 517 0.83 30.12 53.26
C THR A 517 0.23 31.44 53.81
N ALA A 518 -0.26 32.34 52.93
CA ALA A 518 -1.67 32.83 52.96
C ALA A 518 -2.03 33.93 51.91
N THR A 519 -3.26 33.81 51.38
CA THR A 519 -4.21 34.88 50.96
C THR A 519 -3.81 36.00 49.96
N THR A 520 -4.43 35.92 48.79
CA THR A 520 -4.97 37.02 47.94
C THR A 520 -5.84 38.04 48.72
N PRO A 521 -6.11 39.30 48.24
CA PRO A 521 -6.41 39.61 46.83
C PRO A 521 -5.99 40.98 46.21
N VAL A 522 -6.23 41.03 44.88
CA VAL A 522 -6.36 42.14 43.89
C VAL A 522 -7.44 43.20 44.32
N PRO A 523 -7.51 44.46 43.80
CA PRO A 523 -6.87 45.14 42.63
C PRO A 523 -6.05 46.42 42.99
N THR A 524 -5.34 47.17 42.11
CA THR A 524 -5.78 47.94 40.90
C THR A 524 -4.61 48.46 40.04
N THR A 525 -4.89 48.73 38.77
CA THR A 525 -4.17 49.59 37.78
C THR A 525 -4.20 51.09 38.16
N PRO A 526 -3.50 52.04 37.46
CA PRO A 526 -2.82 51.96 36.15
C PRO A 526 -1.31 51.69 36.19
#